data_AF-A0AAV0FHK1-F1
#
_entry.id   AF-A0AAV0FHK1-F1
#
_cell.length_a   1.000
_cell.length_b   1.000
_cell.length_c   1.000
_cell.angle_alpha   90.00
_cell.angle_beta   90.00
_cell.angle_gamma   90.00
#
_symmetry.space_group_name_H-M   'P 1'
#
loop_
_entity.id
_entity.type
_entity.pdbx_description
1 polymer ?
#
loop_
_entity_poly.entity_id
_entity_poly.type
_entity_poly.pdbx_seq_one_letter_code
_entity_poly.pdbx_strand_id
1 'polypeptide(L)'
;MDVLYDSANKLMVPLKVVAPLDHKMLKDGKLSLSGDHQFTNAALAISICKSWLKTTGLWQPKNDDWEETLPDAFVTGLSRAHLSGRAQIVHDDSIISTSGINKSYPGGLLFYLDGAHSPESMEACARWFSTAVLENKNLSLASSCFKNQTPKRVGFDGCIPPGDSQESFKTSKKILLFNCMDVRDPQILLSRLVNTCASSGTHFSKAIFVPSMSAYDKVTSGTSSIPSNLPQKDLSWQFNLQRVWGSIHCGKDVHFLDHNLHMATSGNVPPCKFLFEDASSCSEGDGNGIGSSAVFPSLPSAIHWLRNCVKENPYSRIQVLVTGSLHLVGDVLRLLKK
;
A
#
# COMPACT_ATOMS: atom_id res chain seq x y z
N MET A 1 -9.87 -12.31 -23.46
CA MET A 1 -11.27 -12.00 -23.87
C MET A 1 -11.88 -13.15 -24.67
N ASP A 2 -11.10 -13.82 -25.52
CA ASP A 2 -11.54 -14.92 -26.40
C ASP A 2 -12.34 -16.01 -25.67
N VAL A 3 -11.88 -16.46 -24.50
CA VAL A 3 -12.60 -17.44 -23.66
C VAL A 3 -14.03 -17.01 -23.32
N LEU A 4 -14.26 -15.71 -23.05
CA LEU A 4 -15.59 -15.18 -22.73
C LEU A 4 -16.48 -15.12 -23.98
N TYR A 5 -15.93 -14.72 -25.12
CA TYR A 5 -16.64 -14.74 -26.41
C TYR A 5 -17.02 -16.17 -26.81
N ASP A 6 -16.08 -17.11 -26.75
CA ASP A 6 -16.33 -18.51 -27.07
C ASP A 6 -17.41 -19.12 -26.17
N SER A 7 -17.35 -18.82 -24.87
CA SER A 7 -18.35 -19.30 -23.91
C SER A 7 -19.74 -18.71 -24.17
N ALA A 8 -19.81 -17.40 -24.45
CA ALA A 8 -21.07 -16.73 -24.79
C ALA A 8 -21.69 -17.29 -26.08
N ASN A 9 -20.86 -17.52 -27.11
CA ASN A 9 -21.27 -18.13 -28.37
C ASN A 9 -21.78 -19.56 -28.17
N LYS A 10 -21.06 -20.39 -27.42
CA LYS A 10 -21.46 -21.78 -27.11
C LYS A 10 -22.78 -21.86 -26.35
N LEU A 11 -23.00 -20.94 -25.42
CA LEU A 11 -24.24 -20.87 -24.63
C LEU A 11 -25.35 -20.09 -25.31
N MET A 12 -25.10 -19.49 -26.48
CA MET A 12 -26.01 -18.60 -27.20
C MET A 12 -26.56 -17.46 -26.32
N VAL A 13 -25.70 -16.87 -25.47
CA VAL A 13 -26.05 -15.75 -24.60
C VAL A 13 -25.38 -14.45 -25.06
N PRO A 14 -26.03 -13.29 -24.90
CA PRO A 14 -25.43 -12.02 -25.28
C PRO A 14 -24.26 -11.67 -24.36
N LEU A 15 -23.13 -11.29 -24.94
CA LEU A 15 -21.98 -10.73 -24.23
C LEU A 15 -21.84 -9.25 -24.57
N LYS A 16 -21.92 -8.39 -23.56
CA LYS A 16 -21.65 -6.96 -23.67
C LYS A 16 -20.33 -6.62 -22.98
N VAL A 17 -19.37 -6.11 -23.74
CA VAL A 17 -18.12 -5.55 -23.19
C VAL A 17 -18.36 -4.10 -22.83
N VAL A 18 -17.93 -3.69 -21.64
CA VAL A 18 -18.04 -2.30 -21.16
C VAL A 18 -16.70 -1.60 -21.30
N ALA A 19 -16.73 -0.37 -21.81
CA ALA A 19 -15.56 0.50 -21.77
C ALA A 19 -15.38 1.06 -20.34
N PRO A 20 -14.15 1.42 -19.93
CA PRO A 20 -13.92 2.12 -18.67
C PRO A 20 -14.78 3.39 -18.56
N LEU A 21 -15.23 3.71 -17.34
CA LEU A 21 -16.05 4.89 -17.10
C LEU A 21 -15.26 6.16 -17.42
N ASP A 22 -15.81 7.03 -18.27
CA ASP A 22 -15.22 8.36 -18.46
C ASP A 22 -15.46 9.22 -17.21
N HIS A 23 -14.38 9.72 -16.62
CA HIS A 23 -14.40 10.65 -15.49
C HIS A 23 -15.35 11.84 -15.68
N LYS A 24 -15.54 12.33 -16.93
CA LYS A 24 -16.45 13.44 -17.23
C LYS A 24 -17.91 13.12 -16.89
N MET A 25 -18.29 11.85 -16.91
CA MET A 25 -19.66 11.41 -16.59
C MET A 25 -20.00 11.56 -15.11
N LEU A 26 -19.00 11.73 -14.24
CA LEU A 26 -19.19 11.90 -12.79
C LEU A 26 -19.52 13.34 -12.38
N LYS A 27 -19.66 14.29 -13.32
CA LYS A 27 -19.82 15.73 -13.03
C LYS A 27 -18.64 16.22 -12.19
N ASP A 28 -18.90 16.89 -11.06
CA ASP A 28 -17.88 17.27 -10.05
C ASP A 28 -17.54 16.14 -9.06
N GLY A 29 -18.18 14.97 -9.20
CA GLY A 29 -17.96 13.81 -8.37
C GLY A 29 -16.66 13.08 -8.72
N LYS A 30 -16.09 12.39 -7.72
CA LYS A 30 -14.96 11.47 -7.92
C LYS A 30 -15.33 10.08 -7.44
N LEU A 31 -14.70 9.07 -8.03
CA LEU A 31 -14.73 7.72 -7.48
C LEU A 31 -14.10 7.76 -6.08
N SER A 32 -14.76 7.10 -5.14
CA SER A 32 -14.24 6.91 -3.78
C SER A 32 -13.08 5.92 -3.73
N LEU A 33 -13.17 4.85 -4.54
CA LEU A 33 -12.13 3.85 -4.66
C LEU A 33 -11.03 4.35 -5.59
N SER A 34 -9.77 4.28 -5.12
CA SER A 34 -8.62 4.79 -5.86
C SER A 34 -8.03 3.75 -6.82
N GLY A 35 -7.37 4.24 -7.88
CA GLY A 35 -6.67 3.45 -8.90
C GLY A 35 -7.45 3.35 -10.22
N ASP A 36 -6.72 3.39 -11.33
CA ASP A 36 -7.31 3.50 -12.68
C ASP A 36 -8.24 2.34 -13.05
N HIS A 37 -7.94 1.15 -12.54
CA HIS A 37 -8.77 -0.04 -12.71
C HIS A 37 -10.19 0.11 -12.12
N GLN A 38 -10.39 1.06 -11.20
CA GLN A 38 -11.70 1.31 -10.61
C GLN A 38 -12.67 1.98 -11.59
N PHE A 39 -12.21 2.66 -12.64
CA PHE A 39 -13.09 3.16 -13.70
C PHE A 39 -13.72 2.01 -14.49
N THR A 40 -12.96 0.94 -14.74
CA THR A 40 -13.49 -0.30 -15.35
C THR A 40 -14.46 -1.00 -14.40
N ASN A 41 -14.11 -1.12 -13.11
CA ASN A 41 -15.00 -1.73 -12.11
C ASN A 41 -16.31 -0.93 -11.96
N ALA A 42 -16.24 0.39 -11.94
CA ALA A 42 -17.38 1.28 -11.86
C ALA A 42 -18.28 1.14 -13.10
N ALA A 43 -17.71 1.15 -14.30
CA ALA A 43 -18.48 0.93 -15.54
C ALA A 43 -19.19 -0.43 -15.55
N LEU A 44 -18.52 -1.49 -15.10
CA LEU A 44 -19.11 -2.81 -14.98
C LEU A 44 -20.26 -2.82 -13.96
N ALA A 45 -20.07 -2.23 -12.78
CA ALA A 45 -21.11 -2.11 -11.77
C ALA A 45 -22.33 -1.34 -12.28
N ILE A 46 -22.11 -0.19 -12.95
CA ILE A 46 -23.19 0.59 -13.58
C ILE A 46 -23.94 -0.25 -14.60
N SER A 47 -23.24 -0.97 -15.48
CA SER A 47 -23.87 -1.80 -16.51
C SER A 47 -24.68 -2.94 -15.91
N ILE A 48 -24.20 -3.59 -14.85
CA ILE A 48 -24.93 -4.66 -14.15
C ILE A 48 -26.19 -4.09 -13.48
N CYS A 49 -26.08 -2.97 -12.77
CA CYS A 49 -27.23 -2.29 -12.17
C CYS A 49 -28.26 -1.85 -13.23
N LYS A 50 -27.82 -1.31 -14.36
CA LYS A 50 -28.68 -0.93 -15.50
C LYS A 50 -29.42 -2.16 -16.05
N SER A 51 -28.73 -3.29 -16.24
CA SER A 51 -29.37 -4.53 -16.68
C SER A 51 -30.40 -5.02 -15.66
N TRP A 52 -30.08 -5.03 -14.37
CA TRP A 52 -31.00 -5.47 -13.32
C TRP A 52 -32.25 -4.60 -13.23
N LEU A 53 -32.10 -3.27 -13.31
CA LEU A 53 -33.24 -2.34 -13.34
C LEU A 53 -34.14 -2.57 -14.56
N LYS A 54 -33.56 -2.85 -15.73
CA LYS A 54 -34.32 -3.19 -16.94
C LYS A 54 -35.11 -4.50 -16.76
N THR A 55 -34.49 -5.53 -16.20
CA THR A 55 -35.14 -6.83 -15.98
C THR A 55 -36.25 -6.78 -14.92
N THR A 56 -36.16 -5.90 -13.93
CA THR A 56 -37.14 -5.79 -12.84
C THR A 56 -38.30 -4.84 -13.14
N GLY A 57 -38.33 -4.19 -14.30
CA GLY A 57 -39.37 -3.21 -14.65
C GLY A 57 -39.28 -1.88 -13.89
N LEU A 58 -38.23 -1.68 -13.09
CA LEU A 58 -37.95 -0.43 -12.36
C LEU A 58 -37.24 0.62 -13.24
N TRP A 59 -36.89 0.24 -14.47
CA TRP A 59 -36.26 1.11 -15.45
C TRP A 59 -37.29 1.98 -16.18
N GLN A 60 -37.15 3.30 -16.07
CA GLN A 60 -37.99 4.24 -16.82
C GLN A 60 -37.36 4.61 -18.18
N PRO A 61 -38.16 4.82 -19.26
CA PRO A 61 -37.66 5.16 -20.60
C PRO A 61 -36.81 6.44 -20.66
N LYS A 62 -37.05 7.41 -19.76
CA LYS A 62 -36.22 8.64 -19.63
C LYS A 62 -34.78 8.37 -19.17
N ASN A 63 -34.44 7.13 -18.81
CA ASN A 63 -33.11 6.75 -18.33
C ASN A 63 -32.17 6.24 -19.44
N ASP A 64 -32.58 6.20 -20.71
CA ASP A 64 -31.72 5.63 -21.75
C ASP A 64 -30.60 6.58 -22.23
N ASP A 65 -30.73 7.90 -22.06
CA ASP A 65 -29.74 8.91 -22.45
C ASP A 65 -28.76 9.24 -21.31
N TRP A 66 -27.82 8.34 -21.05
CA TRP A 66 -26.67 8.61 -20.16
C TRP A 66 -25.40 8.94 -20.96
N GLU A 67 -25.52 9.48 -22.16
CA GLU A 67 -24.35 9.71 -23.04
C GLU A 67 -23.38 10.74 -22.46
N GLU A 68 -23.87 11.72 -21.71
CA GLU A 68 -23.04 12.82 -21.18
C GLU A 68 -22.86 12.79 -19.65
N THR A 69 -23.87 12.36 -18.89
CA THR A 69 -23.79 12.36 -17.41
C THR A 69 -24.53 11.18 -16.78
N LEU A 70 -23.98 10.67 -15.67
CA LEU A 70 -24.64 9.64 -14.87
C LEU A 70 -25.75 10.25 -13.98
N PRO A 71 -26.83 9.50 -13.70
CA PRO A 71 -27.81 9.92 -12.70
C PRO A 71 -27.19 10.06 -11.32
N ASP A 72 -27.71 11.01 -10.53
CA ASP A 72 -27.15 11.38 -9.23
C ASP A 72 -27.08 10.21 -8.24
N ALA A 73 -28.02 9.26 -8.30
CA ALA A 73 -27.98 8.06 -7.48
C ALA A 73 -26.74 7.19 -7.74
N PHE A 74 -26.33 7.07 -9.01
CA PHE A 74 -25.12 6.32 -9.39
C PHE A 74 -23.86 7.08 -8.97
N VAL A 75 -23.80 8.40 -9.22
CA VAL A 75 -22.67 9.24 -8.77
C VAL A 75 -22.53 9.19 -7.25
N THR A 76 -23.65 9.26 -6.52
CA THR A 76 -23.68 9.14 -5.06
C THR A 76 -23.22 7.77 -4.59
N GLY A 77 -23.68 6.69 -5.23
CA GLY A 77 -23.24 5.32 -4.92
C GLY A 77 -21.73 5.14 -5.12
N LEU A 78 -21.20 5.60 -6.25
CA LEU A 78 -19.78 5.50 -6.60
C LEU A 78 -18.88 6.37 -5.71
N SER A 79 -19.34 7.55 -5.30
CA SER A 79 -18.62 8.45 -4.38
C SER A 79 -18.67 8.01 -2.91
N ARG A 80 -19.57 7.07 -2.56
CA ARG A 80 -19.71 6.52 -1.21
C ARG A 80 -19.22 5.08 -1.06
N ALA A 81 -18.90 4.42 -2.17
CA ALA A 81 -18.41 3.05 -2.15
C ALA A 81 -17.16 2.93 -1.26
N HIS A 82 -17.08 1.83 -0.52
CA HIS A 82 -15.96 1.59 0.38
C HIS A 82 -15.61 0.12 0.37
N LEU A 83 -14.32 -0.18 0.28
CA LEU A 83 -13.82 -1.54 0.26
C LEU A 83 -12.50 -1.62 1.03
N SER A 84 -12.56 -2.12 2.26
CA SER A 84 -11.40 -2.24 3.13
C SER A 84 -10.32 -3.12 2.49
N GLY A 85 -9.07 -2.68 2.62
CA GLY A 85 -7.91 -3.38 2.05
C GLY A 85 -7.77 -3.29 0.53
N ARG A 86 -8.43 -2.31 -0.11
CA ARG A 86 -8.16 -1.91 -1.51
C ARG A 86 -7.79 -0.45 -1.54
N ALA A 87 -6.55 -0.17 -1.97
CA ALA A 87 -6.04 1.19 -2.08
C ALA A 87 -6.33 2.06 -0.83
N GLN A 88 -6.20 1.48 0.37
CA GLN A 88 -6.60 2.11 1.63
C GLN A 88 -5.38 2.68 2.36
N ILE A 89 -5.48 3.93 2.83
CA ILE A 89 -4.43 4.57 3.63
C ILE A 89 -4.90 4.63 5.09
N VAL A 90 -4.05 4.15 6.01
CA VAL A 90 -4.34 4.10 7.45
C VAL A 90 -3.19 4.74 8.22
N HIS A 91 -3.51 5.70 9.08
CA HIS A 91 -2.58 6.24 10.07
C HIS A 91 -2.57 5.33 11.32
N ASP A 92 -1.38 5.06 11.87
CA ASP A 92 -1.28 4.38 13.16
C ASP A 92 -1.37 5.39 14.31
N ASP A 93 -2.59 5.54 14.82
CA ASP A 93 -2.91 6.50 15.89
C ASP A 93 -2.28 6.13 17.24
N SER A 94 -1.82 4.87 17.42
CA SER A 94 -1.24 4.40 18.69
C SER A 94 0.07 5.10 19.07
N ILE A 95 0.72 5.75 18.11
CA ILE A 95 1.95 6.54 18.32
C ILE A 95 1.61 7.88 19.00
N ILE A 96 0.44 8.45 18.71
CA ILE A 96 0.01 9.76 19.20
C ILE A 96 -0.36 9.69 20.70
N SER A 97 -1.02 8.61 21.12
CA SER A 97 -1.58 8.48 22.48
C SER A 97 -0.55 8.21 23.58
N THR A 98 0.69 7.78 23.25
CA THR A 98 1.66 7.31 24.26
C THR A 98 2.56 8.41 24.84
N SER A 99 2.50 9.65 24.32
CA SER A 99 3.47 10.68 24.68
C SER A 99 3.01 11.70 25.72
N GLY A 100 1.74 11.69 26.18
CA GLY A 100 1.24 12.54 27.28
C GLY A 100 1.41 14.07 27.13
N ILE A 101 1.98 14.52 26.02
CA ILE A 101 2.36 15.90 25.74
C ILE A 101 1.83 16.23 24.35
N ASN A 102 1.17 17.38 24.21
CA ASN A 102 0.73 17.99 22.95
C ASN A 102 1.91 18.37 22.03
N LYS A 103 2.87 17.48 21.80
CA LYS A 103 3.90 17.63 20.77
C LYS A 103 3.39 16.92 19.53
N SER A 104 2.98 17.72 18.54
CA SER A 104 2.74 17.24 17.18
C SER A 104 4.07 16.70 16.65
N TYR A 105 4.28 15.38 16.74
CA TYR A 105 5.41 14.76 16.08
C TYR A 105 5.26 14.98 14.58
N PRO A 106 6.23 15.62 13.91
CA PRO A 106 6.13 15.83 12.48
C PRO A 106 6.21 14.49 11.75
N GLY A 107 6.96 13.50 12.25
CA GLY A 107 7.02 12.12 11.74
C GLY A 107 5.76 11.30 12.00
N GLY A 108 5.67 10.13 11.39
CA GLY A 108 4.49 9.27 11.55
C GLY A 108 4.58 7.94 10.81
N LEU A 109 3.80 6.97 11.27
CA LEU A 109 3.66 5.65 10.66
C LEU A 109 2.38 5.62 9.81
N LEU A 110 2.55 5.39 8.52
CA LEU A 110 1.49 5.35 7.54
C LEU A 110 1.46 4.00 6.84
N PHE A 111 0.30 3.36 6.83
CA PHE A 111 0.09 2.10 6.14
C PHE A 111 -0.70 2.34 4.86
N TYR A 112 -0.18 1.83 3.75
CA TYR A 112 -0.84 1.75 2.46
C TYR A 112 -1.23 0.28 2.27
N LEU A 113 -2.51 -0.02 2.19
CA LEU A 113 -3.04 -1.38 2.26
C LEU A 113 -3.71 -1.74 0.95
N ASP A 114 -3.20 -2.76 0.27
CA ASP A 114 -3.82 -3.30 -0.93
C ASP A 114 -3.60 -4.81 -1.07
N GLY A 115 -4.70 -5.56 -1.16
CA GLY A 115 -4.70 -7.04 -1.23
C GLY A 115 -4.30 -7.64 -2.59
N ALA A 116 -3.59 -6.92 -3.46
CA ALA A 116 -3.06 -7.42 -4.72
C ALA A 116 -2.25 -8.71 -4.55
N HIS A 117 -2.44 -9.66 -5.47
CA HIS A 117 -1.83 -11.00 -5.42
C HIS A 117 -1.79 -11.71 -6.80
N SER A 118 -1.95 -10.96 -7.89
CA SER A 118 -1.75 -11.37 -9.28
C SER A 118 -0.85 -10.34 -9.98
N PRO A 119 -0.15 -10.67 -11.09
CA PRO A 119 0.71 -9.70 -11.77
C PRO A 119 -0.01 -8.38 -12.10
N GLU A 120 -1.22 -8.44 -12.64
CA GLU A 120 -2.03 -7.28 -13.04
C GLU A 120 -2.45 -6.45 -11.83
N SER A 121 -2.84 -7.10 -10.73
CA SER A 121 -3.21 -6.38 -9.50
C SER A 121 -2.00 -5.78 -8.79
N MET A 122 -0.83 -6.43 -8.84
CA MET A 122 0.42 -5.86 -8.29
C MET A 122 0.83 -4.60 -9.06
N GLU A 123 0.64 -4.58 -10.37
CA GLU A 123 0.88 -3.41 -11.21
C GLU A 123 -0.06 -2.26 -10.86
N ALA A 124 -1.36 -2.54 -10.73
CA ALA A 124 -2.35 -1.55 -10.30
C ALA A 124 -2.06 -1.00 -8.89
N CYS A 125 -1.68 -1.87 -7.95
CA CYS A 125 -1.27 -1.51 -6.59
C CYS A 125 -0.02 -0.60 -6.60
N ALA A 126 1.00 -0.93 -7.39
CA ALA A 126 2.22 -0.14 -7.52
C ALA A 126 1.96 1.28 -8.04
N ARG A 127 1.13 1.41 -9.09
CA ARG A 127 0.72 2.72 -9.63
C ARG A 127 -0.01 3.55 -8.58
N TRP A 128 -1.02 2.96 -7.93
CA TRP A 128 -1.76 3.63 -6.87
C TRP A 128 -0.84 4.08 -5.73
N PHE A 129 0.01 3.19 -5.22
CA PHE A 129 0.92 3.51 -4.13
C PHE A 129 1.88 4.66 -4.49
N SER A 130 2.42 4.64 -5.71
CA SER A 130 3.32 5.69 -6.20
C SER A 130 2.64 7.06 -6.23
N THR A 131 1.42 7.14 -6.78
CA THR A 131 0.61 8.35 -6.79
C THR A 131 0.28 8.82 -5.37
N ALA A 132 -0.22 7.93 -4.52
CA ALA A 132 -0.64 8.25 -3.17
C ALA A 132 0.51 8.76 -2.28
N VAL A 133 1.74 8.26 -2.49
CA VAL A 133 2.93 8.75 -1.80
C VAL A 133 3.33 10.14 -2.28
N LEU A 134 3.22 10.44 -3.58
CA LEU A 134 3.52 11.76 -4.15
C LEU A 134 2.51 12.83 -3.69
N GLU A 135 1.21 12.52 -3.71
CA GLU A 135 0.16 13.42 -3.22
C GLU A 135 0.36 13.78 -1.74
N ASN A 136 0.71 12.78 -0.91
CA ASN A 136 1.00 13.01 0.50
C ASN A 136 2.24 13.89 0.74
N LYS A 137 3.24 13.84 -0.15
CA LYS A 137 4.40 14.75 -0.11
C LYS A 137 3.96 16.18 -0.42
N ASN A 138 3.16 16.36 -1.47
CA ASN A 138 2.67 17.68 -1.88
C ASN A 138 1.78 18.32 -0.80
N LEU A 139 0.88 17.55 -0.18
CA LEU A 139 0.08 18.03 0.95
C LEU A 139 0.93 18.46 2.14
N SER A 140 2.01 17.71 2.44
CA SER A 140 2.93 18.12 3.51
C SER A 140 3.69 19.41 3.19
N LEU A 141 4.12 19.61 1.94
CA LEU A 141 4.81 20.83 1.49
C LEU A 141 3.88 22.05 1.43
N ALA A 142 2.63 21.86 0.99
CA ALA A 142 1.63 22.92 1.02
C ALA A 142 1.33 23.36 2.46
N SER A 143 1.19 22.39 3.38
CA SER A 143 0.88 22.68 4.79
C SER A 143 2.00 23.44 5.54
N SER A 144 3.26 23.35 5.11
CA SER A 144 4.36 24.15 5.69
C SER A 144 4.36 25.59 5.15
N CYS A 145 3.96 25.82 3.90
CA CYS A 145 3.87 27.16 3.32
C CYS A 145 2.75 28.03 3.94
N PHE A 146 1.66 27.42 4.43
CA PHE A 146 0.51 28.17 4.98
C PHE A 146 0.64 28.56 6.47
N LYS A 147 1.68 28.13 7.18
CA LYS A 147 1.83 28.45 8.62
C LYS A 147 2.47 29.82 8.92
N ASN A 148 2.90 30.58 7.91
CA ASN A 148 3.59 31.87 8.09
C ASN A 148 2.80 33.11 7.65
N GLN A 149 1.47 33.13 7.82
CA GLN A 149 0.70 34.37 7.67
C GLN A 149 -0.11 34.69 8.93
N THR A 150 0.59 35.19 9.95
CA THR A 150 -0.02 36.11 10.90
C THR A 150 0.27 37.54 10.42
N PRO A 151 -0.71 38.46 10.38
CA PRO A 151 -0.45 39.83 9.95
C PRO A 151 0.32 40.56 11.05
N LYS A 152 1.64 40.69 10.89
CA LYS A 152 2.45 41.56 11.76
C LYS A 152 2.11 43.01 11.43
N ARG A 153 1.62 43.73 12.45
CA ARG A 153 1.56 45.20 12.46
C ARG A 153 2.96 45.76 12.18
N VAL A 154 3.02 46.70 11.25
CA VAL A 154 4.21 47.46 10.89
C VAL A 154 4.69 48.25 12.11
N GLY A 155 5.92 47.98 12.54
CA GLY A 155 6.69 48.76 13.51
C GLY A 155 8.09 48.96 12.95
N PHE A 156 8.49 50.22 12.88
CA PHE A 156 9.74 50.73 12.31
C PHE A 156 10.98 50.27 13.10
N ASP A 157 12.10 50.15 12.37
CA ASP A 157 13.52 50.04 12.79
C ASP A 157 14.04 48.76 13.50
N GLY A 158 15.14 48.24 12.94
CA GLY A 158 16.13 47.41 13.64
C GLY A 158 16.53 46.12 12.91
N CYS A 159 17.78 46.04 12.44
CA CYS A 159 18.38 44.90 11.75
C CYS A 159 18.17 43.54 12.46
N ILE A 160 17.86 42.50 11.68
CA ILE A 160 17.82 41.08 12.10
C ILE A 160 18.83 40.29 11.27
N PRO A 161 19.65 39.39 11.87
CA PRO A 161 20.67 38.63 11.14
C PRO A 161 20.04 37.59 10.19
N PRO A 162 20.78 37.08 9.19
CA PRO A 162 20.31 36.01 8.32
C PRO A 162 20.25 34.71 9.14
N GLY A 163 19.12 34.48 9.80
CA GLY A 163 18.81 33.21 10.45
C GLY A 163 18.20 32.29 9.42
N ASP A 164 19.02 31.42 8.83
CA ASP A 164 18.58 30.23 8.11
C ASP A 164 17.68 29.37 9.01
N SER A 165 16.37 29.56 8.95
CA SER A 165 15.39 28.55 9.34
C SER A 165 15.01 27.73 8.12
N GLN A 166 16.00 27.02 7.57
CA GLN A 166 15.76 25.85 6.73
C GLN A 166 15.00 24.81 7.59
N GLU A 167 13.67 24.79 7.49
CA GLU A 167 12.87 23.68 8.02
C GLU A 167 13.33 22.39 7.33
N SER A 168 14.20 21.65 8.02
CA SER A 168 14.92 20.49 7.51
C SER A 168 13.96 19.42 6.99
N PHE A 169 14.16 19.04 5.73
CA PHE A 169 13.42 18.04 4.98
C PHE A 169 13.11 16.78 5.79
N LYS A 170 11.80 16.48 5.93
CA LYS A 170 11.29 15.21 6.48
C LYS A 170 11.78 14.04 5.63
N THR A 171 12.74 13.27 6.13
CA THR A 171 13.16 12.03 5.46
C THR A 171 12.00 11.03 5.51
N SER A 172 11.57 10.56 4.33
CA SER A 172 10.51 9.57 4.20
C SER A 172 11.11 8.24 3.78
N LYS A 173 10.92 7.18 4.57
CA LYS A 173 11.35 5.82 4.26
C LYS A 173 10.13 5.01 3.82
N LYS A 174 10.24 4.36 2.66
CA LYS A 174 9.15 3.57 2.05
C LYS A 174 9.48 2.10 2.23
N ILE A 175 8.68 1.40 3.00
CA ILE A 175 8.94 0.01 3.40
C ILE A 175 7.89 -0.88 2.74
N LEU A 176 8.33 -2.00 2.17
CA LEU A 176 7.43 -3.05 1.74
C LEU A 176 7.21 -4.02 2.91
N LEU A 177 5.96 -4.33 3.23
CA LEU A 177 5.58 -5.44 4.10
C LEU A 177 4.82 -6.45 3.24
N PHE A 178 5.42 -7.61 2.98
CA PHE A 178 4.96 -8.53 1.96
C PHE A 178 4.86 -9.96 2.46
N ASN A 179 3.83 -10.65 1.97
CA ASN A 179 3.73 -12.10 1.99
C ASN A 179 2.82 -12.54 0.85
N CYS A 180 3.03 -13.74 0.31
CA CYS A 180 2.09 -14.38 -0.61
C CYS A 180 1.99 -15.88 -0.28
N MET A 181 0.99 -16.56 -0.84
CA MET A 181 0.92 -18.03 -0.78
C MET A 181 1.96 -18.67 -1.70
N ASP A 182 2.32 -19.91 -1.43
CA ASP A 182 3.23 -20.74 -2.23
C ASP A 182 2.67 -21.11 -3.62
N VAL A 183 1.34 -21.08 -3.79
CA VAL A 183 0.67 -21.17 -5.10
C VAL A 183 0.86 -19.93 -5.99
N ARG A 184 1.61 -18.93 -5.52
CA ARG A 184 1.97 -17.74 -6.28
C ARG A 184 3.47 -17.71 -6.50
N ASP A 185 3.87 -17.25 -7.67
CA ASP A 185 5.28 -17.01 -7.97
C ASP A 185 5.71 -15.65 -7.42
N PRO A 186 6.53 -15.60 -6.34
CA PRO A 186 6.97 -14.35 -5.75
C PRO A 186 7.90 -13.56 -6.66
N GLN A 187 8.65 -14.21 -7.57
CA GLN A 187 9.53 -13.52 -8.51
C GLN A 187 8.69 -12.64 -9.45
N ILE A 188 7.59 -13.19 -9.99
CA ILE A 188 6.70 -12.44 -10.88
C ILE A 188 6.02 -11.29 -10.13
N LEU A 189 5.47 -11.56 -8.93
CA LEU A 189 4.74 -10.54 -8.17
C LEU A 189 5.65 -9.40 -7.70
N LEU A 190 6.80 -9.72 -7.10
CA LEU A 190 7.74 -8.72 -6.60
C LEU A 190 8.40 -7.94 -7.73
N SER A 191 8.81 -8.61 -8.83
CA SER A 191 9.41 -7.92 -9.98
C SER A 191 8.42 -6.93 -10.59
N ARG A 192 7.16 -7.34 -10.77
CA ARG A 192 6.12 -6.46 -11.31
C ARG A 192 5.90 -5.23 -10.41
N LEU A 193 5.80 -5.44 -9.09
CA LEU A 193 5.63 -4.36 -8.12
C LEU A 193 6.80 -3.38 -8.16
N VAL A 194 8.03 -3.89 -8.00
CA VAL A 194 9.25 -3.07 -7.91
C VAL A 194 9.48 -2.30 -9.21
N ASN A 195 9.37 -2.95 -10.38
CA ASN A 195 9.59 -2.31 -11.67
C ASN A 195 8.55 -1.21 -11.95
N THR A 196 7.28 -1.45 -11.58
CA THR A 196 6.21 -0.45 -11.79
C THR A 196 6.39 0.75 -10.85
N CYS A 197 6.75 0.51 -9.58
CA CYS A 197 7.09 1.56 -8.64
C CYS A 197 8.30 2.38 -9.13
N ALA A 198 9.37 1.72 -9.57
CA ALA A 198 10.58 2.37 -10.08
C ALA A 198 10.31 3.23 -11.31
N SER A 199 9.50 2.71 -12.26
CA SER A 199 9.06 3.47 -13.44
C SER A 199 8.22 4.70 -13.08
N SER A 200 7.61 4.69 -11.90
CA SER A 200 6.83 5.82 -11.35
C SER A 200 7.65 6.71 -10.39
N GLY A 201 8.98 6.55 -10.34
CA GLY A 201 9.87 7.32 -9.47
C GLY A 201 9.78 6.98 -7.98
N THR A 202 9.22 5.82 -7.63
CA THR A 202 9.08 5.35 -6.25
C THR A 202 9.92 4.11 -6.01
N HIS A 203 10.83 4.21 -5.03
CA HIS A 203 11.66 3.07 -4.61
C HIS A 203 11.39 2.72 -3.16
N PHE A 204 11.41 1.42 -2.86
CA PHE A 204 11.39 0.92 -1.49
C PHE A 204 12.79 1.04 -0.89
N SER A 205 12.88 1.56 0.33
CA SER A 205 14.14 1.59 1.07
C SER A 205 14.46 0.24 1.70
N LYS A 206 13.44 -0.48 2.19
CA LYS A 206 13.58 -1.83 2.74
C LYS A 206 12.34 -2.70 2.46
N ALA A 207 12.49 -4.01 2.57
CA ALA A 207 11.40 -4.98 2.58
C ALA A 207 11.36 -5.82 3.87
N ILE A 208 10.16 -6.16 4.31
CA ILE A 208 9.88 -6.97 5.49
C ILE A 208 9.00 -8.14 5.06
N PHE A 209 9.45 -9.36 5.38
CA PHE A 209 8.71 -10.59 5.11
C PHE A 209 8.22 -11.18 6.43
N VAL A 210 6.92 -11.44 6.50
CA VAL A 210 6.24 -11.96 7.70
C VAL A 210 5.40 -13.18 7.35
N PRO A 211 5.27 -14.16 8.25
CA PRO A 211 4.29 -15.22 8.06
C PRO A 211 2.87 -14.69 8.28
N SER A 212 1.89 -15.31 7.62
CA SER A 212 0.45 -15.00 7.82
C SER A 212 0.05 -15.26 9.27
N MET A 213 -0.80 -14.43 9.90
CA MET A 213 -1.36 -14.78 11.21
C MET A 213 -2.61 -15.62 11.07
N SER A 214 -3.47 -15.25 10.13
CA SER A 214 -4.70 -15.99 9.83
C SER A 214 -4.42 -17.19 8.93
N ALA A 215 -5.14 -18.29 9.18
CA ALA A 215 -5.09 -19.48 8.34
C ALA A 215 -5.97 -19.26 7.10
N TYR A 216 -5.50 -19.72 5.94
CA TYR A 216 -6.13 -19.47 4.64
C TYR A 216 -7.51 -20.14 4.47
N ASP A 217 -7.79 -21.15 5.30
CA ASP A 217 -9.03 -21.93 5.35
C ASP A 217 -10.11 -21.33 6.26
N LYS A 218 -9.80 -20.27 7.03
CA LYS A 218 -10.73 -19.67 7.99
C LYS A 218 -10.83 -18.16 7.81
N VAL A 219 -12.00 -17.68 7.39
CA VAL A 219 -12.38 -16.27 7.54
C VAL A 219 -12.67 -16.04 9.03
N THR A 220 -11.67 -15.60 9.78
CA THR A 220 -11.86 -15.28 11.19
C THR A 220 -12.44 -13.88 11.34
N SER A 221 -13.56 -13.74 12.04
CA SER A 221 -14.15 -12.43 12.36
C SER A 221 -13.14 -11.50 13.03
N GLY A 222 -13.26 -10.18 12.79
CA GLY A 222 -12.36 -9.15 13.36
C GLY A 222 -12.31 -9.11 14.90
N THR A 223 -13.25 -9.78 15.57
CA THR A 223 -13.36 -9.94 17.02
C THR A 223 -12.72 -11.22 17.58
N SER A 224 -12.23 -12.10 16.72
CA SER A 224 -11.57 -13.35 17.14
C SER A 224 -10.24 -13.07 17.84
N SER A 225 -10.00 -13.75 18.96
CA SER A 225 -8.75 -13.66 19.71
C SER A 225 -7.59 -14.15 18.85
N ILE A 226 -6.49 -13.38 18.83
CA ILE A 226 -5.23 -13.82 18.21
C ILE A 226 -4.72 -15.00 19.05
N PRO A 227 -4.51 -16.20 18.46
CA PRO A 227 -3.93 -17.31 19.19
C PRO A 227 -2.55 -16.91 19.72
N SER A 228 -2.38 -16.90 21.04
CA SER A 228 -1.15 -16.47 21.72
C SER A 228 -0.01 -17.48 21.63
N ASN A 229 -0.31 -18.72 21.26
CA ASN A 229 0.65 -19.82 21.14
C ASN A 229 0.61 -20.38 19.71
N LEU A 230 1.32 -19.74 18.78
CA LEU A 230 1.68 -20.43 17.55
C LEU A 230 2.96 -21.25 17.83
N PRO A 231 3.00 -22.54 17.49
CA PRO A 231 4.26 -23.29 17.47
C PRO A 231 5.28 -22.53 16.63
N GLN A 232 6.57 -22.67 16.95
CA GLN A 232 7.68 -22.02 16.26
C GLN A 232 7.46 -22.15 14.76
N LYS A 233 7.05 -21.03 14.13
CA LYS A 233 6.53 -21.06 12.79
C LYS A 233 7.70 -21.28 11.85
N ASP A 234 7.58 -22.26 10.96
CA ASP A 234 8.56 -22.43 9.90
C ASP A 234 8.61 -21.14 9.06
N LEU A 235 9.79 -20.51 9.03
CA LEU A 235 10.05 -19.26 8.29
C LEU A 235 10.73 -19.52 6.95
N SER A 236 10.88 -20.79 6.54
CA SER A 236 11.49 -21.19 5.26
C SER A 236 10.91 -20.43 4.08
N TRP A 237 9.59 -20.25 4.04
CA TRP A 237 8.92 -19.47 3.01
C TRP A 237 9.29 -17.99 3.06
N GLN A 238 9.33 -17.35 4.23
CA GLN A 238 9.72 -15.94 4.34
C GLN A 238 11.19 -15.72 3.95
N PHE A 239 12.08 -16.66 4.26
CA PHE A 239 13.47 -16.62 3.78
C PHE A 239 13.55 -16.81 2.27
N ASN A 240 12.69 -17.65 1.67
CA ASN A 240 12.58 -17.74 0.22
C ASN A 240 12.15 -16.40 -0.41
N LEU A 241 11.14 -15.72 0.15
CA LEU A 241 10.73 -14.38 -0.29
C LEU A 241 11.87 -13.37 -0.17
N GLN A 242 12.65 -13.44 0.91
CA GLN A 242 13.82 -12.60 1.11
C GLN A 242 14.91 -12.84 0.04
N ARG A 243 15.16 -14.10 -0.32
CA ARG A 243 16.11 -14.47 -1.38
C ARG A 243 15.68 -13.93 -2.75
N VAL A 244 14.39 -14.10 -3.08
CA VAL A 244 13.77 -13.56 -4.30
C VAL A 244 13.92 -12.04 -4.37
N TRP A 245 13.65 -11.34 -3.27
CA TRP A 245 13.87 -9.89 -3.19
C TRP A 245 15.32 -9.47 -3.43
N GLY A 246 16.27 -10.20 -2.84
CA GLY A 246 17.71 -9.96 -3.03
C GLY A 246 18.12 -10.14 -4.49
N SER A 247 17.64 -11.20 -5.15
CA SER A 247 17.90 -11.45 -6.58
C SER A 247 17.43 -10.28 -7.47
N ILE A 248 16.23 -9.76 -7.22
CA ILE A 248 15.67 -8.62 -7.97
C ILE A 248 16.53 -7.35 -7.85
N HIS A 249 17.15 -7.11 -6.69
CA HIS A 249 17.95 -5.90 -6.44
C HIS A 249 19.43 -6.04 -6.81
N CYS A 250 20.00 -7.24 -6.76
CA CYS A 250 21.41 -7.49 -7.07
C CYS A 250 21.65 -7.91 -8.53
N GLY A 251 20.60 -8.25 -9.29
CA GLY A 251 20.74 -8.69 -10.69
C GLY A 251 21.51 -10.00 -10.87
N LYS A 252 21.65 -10.81 -9.81
CA LYS A 252 22.38 -12.09 -9.80
C LYS A 252 21.42 -13.26 -9.61
N ASP A 253 21.75 -14.38 -10.25
CA ASP A 253 20.96 -15.60 -10.22
C ASP A 253 20.74 -16.15 -8.79
N VAL A 254 19.53 -16.67 -8.55
CA VAL A 254 19.06 -17.15 -7.23
C VAL A 254 19.99 -18.24 -6.64
N HIS A 255 20.63 -19.03 -7.51
CA HIS A 255 21.54 -20.11 -7.14
C HIS A 255 22.87 -19.65 -6.52
N PHE A 256 23.35 -18.42 -6.82
CA PHE A 256 24.60 -17.91 -6.24
C PHE A 256 24.44 -17.44 -4.78
N LEU A 257 23.22 -17.12 -4.36
CA LEU A 257 22.92 -16.64 -3.00
C LEU A 257 22.83 -17.78 -1.98
N ASP A 258 22.63 -19.02 -2.44
CA ASP A 258 22.40 -20.19 -1.57
C ASP A 258 23.64 -20.60 -0.76
N HIS A 259 24.85 -20.35 -1.29
CA HIS A 259 26.09 -20.72 -0.61
C HIS A 259 26.46 -19.77 0.56
N ASN A 260 25.96 -18.52 0.55
CA ASN A 260 26.32 -17.49 1.53
C ASN A 260 25.21 -17.15 2.55
N LEU A 261 23.95 -17.52 2.29
CA LEU A 261 22.83 -17.27 3.21
C LEU A 261 22.72 -18.29 4.36
N HIS A 262 23.52 -19.36 4.33
CA HIS A 262 23.58 -20.38 5.38
C HIS A 262 24.02 -19.83 6.76
N MET A 263 24.40 -18.54 6.83
CA MET A 263 24.82 -17.82 8.04
C MET A 263 23.73 -16.92 8.65
N ALA A 264 22.61 -16.63 7.96
CA ALA A 264 21.56 -15.70 8.42
C ALA A 264 20.24 -16.42 8.77
N THR A 265 20.33 -17.55 9.48
CA THR A 265 19.17 -18.37 9.91
C THR A 265 18.51 -17.91 11.19
N SER A 266 18.99 -16.83 11.81
CA SER A 266 18.42 -16.32 13.06
C SER A 266 17.37 -15.26 12.76
N GLY A 267 16.08 -15.57 12.98
CA GLY A 267 14.93 -14.66 12.86
C GLY A 267 14.90 -13.55 13.92
N ASN A 268 16.06 -12.97 14.23
CA ASN A 268 16.22 -11.90 15.18
C ASN A 268 15.72 -10.59 14.57
N VAL A 269 14.92 -9.87 15.36
CA VAL A 269 14.40 -8.56 14.97
C VAL A 269 15.58 -7.57 14.82
N PRO A 270 15.74 -6.91 13.67
CA PRO A 270 16.85 -5.97 13.46
C PRO A 270 16.71 -4.72 14.35
N PRO A 271 17.80 -4.01 14.67
CA PRO A 271 17.72 -2.72 15.37
C PRO A 271 17.11 -1.63 14.48
N CYS A 272 16.52 -0.56 15.06
CA CYS A 272 15.83 0.48 14.28
C CYS A 272 16.73 1.24 13.31
N LYS A 273 18.04 1.32 13.57
CA LYS A 273 19.04 1.85 12.63
C LYS A 273 18.95 1.21 11.24
N PHE A 274 18.52 -0.06 11.16
CA PHE A 274 18.29 -0.75 9.89
C PHE A 274 17.36 0.04 8.96
N LEU A 275 16.30 0.69 9.46
CA LEU A 275 15.38 1.47 8.59
C LEU A 275 16.03 2.73 8.00
N PHE A 276 17.05 3.25 8.67
CA PHE A 276 17.61 4.57 8.37
C PHE A 276 18.97 4.49 7.68
N GLU A 277 19.73 3.40 7.86
CA GLU A 277 20.97 3.11 7.16
C GLU A 277 20.76 2.98 5.65
N ASP A 278 21.51 3.79 4.90
CA ASP A 278 21.54 3.75 3.44
C ASP A 278 22.34 2.53 2.96
N ALA A 279 21.86 1.93 1.86
CA ALA A 279 22.45 0.73 1.28
C ALA A 279 23.90 0.92 0.76
N SER A 280 24.40 2.17 0.73
CA SER A 280 25.75 2.54 0.26
C SER A 280 26.86 2.33 1.30
N SER A 281 26.54 2.03 2.56
CA SER A 281 27.55 1.67 3.58
C SER A 281 28.00 0.21 3.50
N CYS A 282 27.48 -0.56 2.55
CA CYS A 282 28.00 -1.88 2.21
C CYS A 282 29.33 -1.71 1.48
N SER A 283 30.43 -1.83 2.22
CA SER A 283 31.78 -2.03 1.69
C SER A 283 31.74 -3.04 0.53
N GLU A 284 32.51 -2.81 -0.53
CA GLU A 284 32.58 -3.63 -1.76
C GLU A 284 32.95 -5.12 -1.53
N GLY A 285 33.11 -5.57 -0.28
CA GLY A 285 33.28 -6.97 0.12
C GLY A 285 32.02 -7.69 0.62
N ASP A 286 30.90 -7.00 0.88
CA ASP A 286 29.69 -7.60 1.47
C ASP A 286 28.57 -7.73 0.42
N GLY A 287 28.86 -8.55 -0.61
CA GLY A 287 28.07 -8.68 -1.84
C GLY A 287 26.71 -9.39 -1.72
N ASN A 288 25.92 -9.12 -0.67
CA ASN A 288 24.80 -9.98 -0.30
C ASN A 288 23.39 -9.39 -0.45
N GLY A 289 23.17 -8.09 -0.69
CA GLY A 289 21.81 -7.53 -0.82
C GLY A 289 20.91 -7.63 0.45
N ILE A 290 21.39 -8.33 1.49
CA ILE A 290 20.75 -8.60 2.79
C ILE A 290 20.49 -7.30 3.57
N GLY A 291 21.27 -6.25 3.34
CA GLY A 291 21.08 -4.94 3.98
C GLY A 291 19.76 -4.23 3.60
N SER A 292 18.99 -4.75 2.63
CA SER A 292 17.74 -4.15 2.15
C SER A 292 16.48 -4.87 2.63
N SER A 293 16.57 -5.99 3.34
CA SER A 293 15.40 -6.77 3.74
C SER A 293 15.54 -7.51 5.06
N ALA A 294 14.43 -7.84 5.70
CA ALA A 294 14.41 -8.59 6.96
C ALA A 294 13.23 -9.57 7.03
N VAL A 295 13.43 -10.70 7.70
CA VAL A 295 12.39 -11.68 8.03
C VAL A 295 12.02 -11.52 9.50
N PHE A 296 10.72 -11.39 9.78
CA PHE A 296 10.20 -11.29 11.14
C PHE A 296 9.44 -12.57 11.52
N PRO A 297 9.53 -13.01 12.79
CA PRO A 297 8.88 -14.24 13.24
C PRO A 297 7.35 -14.14 13.26
N SER A 298 6.79 -12.92 13.30
CA SER A 298 5.36 -12.69 13.30
C SER A 298 4.99 -11.27 12.86
N LEU A 299 3.79 -11.09 12.31
CA LEU A 299 3.28 -9.75 11.98
C LEU A 299 3.16 -8.81 13.20
N PRO A 300 2.69 -9.23 14.39
CA PRO A 300 2.67 -8.36 15.56
C PRO A 300 4.06 -7.86 15.95
N SER A 301 5.09 -8.71 15.84
CA SER A 301 6.47 -8.30 16.11
C SER A 301 6.96 -7.24 15.12
N ALA A 302 6.63 -7.37 13.83
CA ALA A 302 6.99 -6.39 12.81
C ALA A 302 6.30 -5.03 13.03
N ILE A 303 4.99 -5.03 13.34
CA ILE A 303 4.26 -3.78 13.63
C ILE A 303 4.77 -3.12 14.92
N HIS A 304 5.01 -3.91 15.97
CA HIS A 304 5.58 -3.39 17.22
C HIS A 304 6.95 -2.74 16.99
N TRP A 305 7.80 -3.40 16.21
CA TRP A 305 9.10 -2.87 15.83
C TRP A 305 8.99 -1.57 15.02
N LEU A 306 8.13 -1.51 14.00
CA LEU A 306 7.89 -0.28 13.22
C LEU A 306 7.45 0.88 14.13
N ARG A 307 6.57 0.62 15.09
CA ARG A 307 6.13 1.62 16.07
C ARG A 307 7.29 2.12 16.93
N ASN A 308 8.16 1.23 17.41
CA ASN A 308 9.34 1.61 18.19
C ASN A 308 10.31 2.45 17.36
N CYS A 309 10.54 2.10 16.10
CA CYS A 309 11.45 2.87 15.26
C CYS A 309 10.96 4.28 14.94
N VAL A 310 9.65 4.50 14.84
CA VAL A 310 9.09 5.85 14.74
C VAL A 310 9.26 6.64 16.04
N LYS A 311 9.11 5.98 17.21
CA LYS A 311 9.33 6.64 18.51
C LYS A 311 10.79 7.06 18.70
N GLU A 312 11.74 6.24 18.25
CA GLU A 312 13.17 6.55 18.29
C GLU A 312 13.57 7.65 17.29
N ASN A 313 12.83 7.79 16.18
CA ASN A 313 13.12 8.74 15.11
C ASN A 313 11.90 9.63 14.77
N PRO A 314 11.50 10.53 15.67
CA PRO A 314 10.23 11.27 15.61
C PRO A 314 10.10 12.25 14.42
N TYR A 315 11.19 12.56 13.74
CA TYR A 315 11.22 13.46 12.58
C TYR A 315 11.11 12.71 11.24
N SER A 316 11.24 11.38 11.26
CA SER A 316 11.14 10.55 10.05
C SER A 316 9.71 10.11 9.78
N ARG A 317 9.33 10.05 8.50
CA ARG A 317 8.07 9.43 8.08
C ARG A 317 8.32 8.00 7.62
N ILE A 318 7.59 7.04 8.18
CA ILE A 318 7.65 5.65 7.72
C ILE A 318 6.35 5.36 6.97
N GLN A 319 6.47 5.01 5.69
CA GLN A 319 5.37 4.69 4.80
C GLN A 319 5.47 3.22 4.42
N VAL A 320 4.55 2.40 4.91
CA VAL A 320 4.58 0.94 4.75
C VAL A 320 3.52 0.52 3.74
N LEU A 321 3.93 -0.04 2.61
CA LEU A 321 3.01 -0.74 1.70
C LEU A 321 2.82 -2.17 2.18
N VAL A 322 1.57 -2.56 2.46
CA VAL A 322 1.17 -3.91 2.82
C VAL A 322 0.44 -4.53 1.64
N THR A 323 1.01 -5.57 1.04
CA THR A 323 0.45 -6.20 -0.16
C THR A 323 0.92 -7.65 -0.34
N GLY A 324 0.50 -8.30 -1.42
CA GLY A 324 0.82 -9.70 -1.75
C GLY A 324 -0.21 -10.71 -1.24
N SER A 325 -1.06 -10.32 -0.28
CA SER A 325 -2.08 -11.20 0.30
C SER A 325 -3.21 -10.40 0.95
N LEU A 326 -4.46 -10.80 0.67
CA LEU A 326 -5.63 -10.24 1.36
C LEU A 326 -5.64 -10.57 2.85
N HIS A 327 -5.15 -11.75 3.23
CA HIS A 327 -5.06 -12.16 4.64
C HIS A 327 -4.08 -11.27 5.40
N LEU A 328 -2.92 -10.96 4.79
CA LEU A 328 -1.94 -10.05 5.39
C LEU A 328 -2.56 -8.66 5.64
N VAL A 329 -3.28 -8.13 4.65
CA VAL A 329 -3.96 -6.83 4.78
C VAL A 329 -5.02 -6.86 5.89
N GLY A 330 -5.85 -7.90 5.95
CA GLY A 330 -6.84 -8.07 7.01
C GLY A 330 -6.21 -8.19 8.40
N ASP A 331 -5.11 -8.93 8.51
CA ASP A 331 -4.35 -9.09 9.76
C ASP A 331 -3.76 -7.75 10.23
N VAL A 332 -3.24 -6.92 9.32
CA VAL A 332 -2.76 -5.57 9.64
C VAL A 332 -3.91 -4.68 10.11
N LEU A 333 -5.04 -4.65 9.39
CA LEU A 333 -6.22 -3.86 9.81
C LEU A 333 -6.67 -4.20 11.23
N ARG A 334 -6.75 -5.50 11.55
CA ARG A 334 -7.07 -5.99 12.89
C ARG A 334 -6.09 -5.47 13.95
N LEU A 335 -4.78 -5.48 13.67
CA LEU A 335 -3.75 -4.98 14.60
C LEU A 335 -3.73 -3.45 14.72
N LEU A 336 -4.24 -2.74 13.71
CA LEU A 336 -4.45 -1.29 13.73
C LEU A 336 -5.79 -0.87 14.35
N LYS A 337 -6.64 -1.85 14.73
CA LYS A 337 -8.00 -1.64 15.27
C LYS A 337 -8.88 -0.80 14.32
N LYS A 338 -8.84 -1.12 13.03
CA LYS A 338 -9.67 -0.51 11.98
C LYS A 338 -10.63 -1.54 11.39
#